data_AF-A0A0B8QT85-F1
#
_entry.id   AF-A0A0B8QT85-F1
#
_cell.length_a   1.000
_cell.length_b   1.000
_cell.length_c   1.000
_cell.angle_alpha   90.00
_cell.angle_beta   90.00
_cell.angle_gamma   90.00
#
_symmetry.space_group_name_H-M   'P 1'
#
loop_
_entity.id
_entity.type
_entity.pdbx_description
1 polymer ?
#
loop_
_entity_poly.entity_id
_entity_poly.type
_entity_poly.pdbx_seq_one_letter_code
_entity_poly.pdbx_strand_id
1 'polypeptide(L)'
;MGLNRTMNIGLGMQIFALAMLAVPASWLTIPWVMAAQAMSGIAKDLNKMSAKSAIKTLVPDDRQGALYKWVAILTGSKNALKGAGFFLGGLLLTVFGFQGAVMAMASVLFVVLIGSLVWLESDMGKAKSKPKFKHIFSKSGSINILSAARMFLFGARDVWFVVALPIYLGSVFGWNHSMVGGFLAIWVIAYGFVQGIAPRITGKAEGKVPDGRAALIWAGLLTVVTGAIAYGVQIEWQPELVIVVGLLIFGAIFAVNSSLHSYLIVSYAKGDGVSMDVGFYYMANAMGRLIGTVLSGWIFQVAGLAACLWVSFAFLLLTTIISIKLPKAA
;
A
#
# COMPACT_ATOMS: atom_id res chain seq x y z
N MET A 1 -15.64 14.73 -12.25
CA MET A 1 -15.38 15.85 -11.31
C MET A 1 -13.97 16.33 -11.58
N GLY A 2 -13.69 17.63 -11.47
CA GLY A 2 -12.32 18.14 -11.58
C GLY A 2 -11.45 17.60 -10.45
N LEU A 3 -10.15 17.45 -10.70
CA LEU A 3 -9.18 16.86 -9.79
C LEU A 3 -9.14 17.58 -8.43
N ASN A 4 -9.27 18.91 -8.46
CA ASN A 4 -9.33 19.80 -7.30
C ASN A 4 -10.57 19.52 -6.42
N ARG A 5 -11.76 19.41 -7.04
CA ARG A 5 -13.01 19.15 -6.30
C ARG A 5 -13.00 17.79 -5.60
N THR A 6 -12.47 16.76 -6.27
CA THR A 6 -12.32 15.42 -5.69
C THR A 6 -11.40 15.44 -4.47
N MET A 7 -10.29 16.19 -4.54
CA MET A 7 -9.35 16.35 -3.43
C MET A 7 -9.97 17.07 -2.23
N ASN A 8 -10.67 18.19 -2.46
CA ASN A 8 -11.29 18.94 -1.35
C ASN A 8 -12.40 18.14 -0.64
N ILE A 9 -13.18 17.34 -1.39
CA ILE A 9 -14.14 16.39 -0.79
C ILE A 9 -13.40 15.35 0.05
N GLY A 10 -12.28 14.82 -0.45
CA GLY A 10 -11.42 13.90 0.29
C GLY A 10 -10.90 14.50 1.59
N LEU A 11 -10.38 15.73 1.56
CA LEU A 11 -9.91 16.43 2.76
C LEU A 11 -11.04 16.66 3.78
N GLY A 12 -12.19 17.19 3.35
CA GLY A 12 -13.34 17.41 4.24
C GLY A 12 -13.84 16.11 4.88
N MET A 13 -13.91 15.03 4.11
CA MET A 13 -14.31 13.71 4.61
C MET A 13 -13.29 13.15 5.62
N GLN A 14 -11.99 13.36 5.41
CA GLN A 14 -10.96 12.93 6.36
C GLN A 14 -11.07 13.69 7.69
N ILE A 15 -11.31 15.01 7.64
CA ILE A 15 -11.49 15.84 8.83
C ILE A 15 -12.70 15.34 9.63
N PHE A 16 -13.81 15.07 8.95
CA PHE A 16 -15.01 14.52 9.59
C PHE A 16 -14.74 13.14 10.22
N ALA A 17 -14.04 12.25 9.51
CA ALA A 17 -13.66 10.94 10.04
C ALA A 17 -12.77 11.03 11.29
N LEU A 18 -11.86 12.01 11.37
CA LEU A 18 -11.07 12.27 12.57
C LEU A 18 -11.93 12.84 13.70
N ALA A 19 -12.87 13.74 13.39
CA ALA A 19 -13.82 14.27 14.36
C ALA A 19 -14.72 13.17 14.97
N MET A 20 -15.14 12.18 14.17
CA MET A 20 -15.83 10.99 14.67
C MET A 20 -15.01 10.23 15.72
N LEU A 21 -13.68 10.22 15.62
CA LEU A 21 -12.78 9.58 16.58
C LEU A 21 -12.46 10.47 17.79
N ALA A 22 -12.73 11.77 17.72
CA ALA A 22 -12.46 12.74 18.77
C ALA A 22 -13.55 12.80 19.85
N VAL A 23 -14.27 11.69 20.07
CA VAL A 23 -15.32 11.54 21.08
C VAL A 23 -14.78 10.86 22.34
N PRO A 24 -15.47 10.93 23.49
CA PRO A 24 -15.07 10.19 24.69
C PRO A 24 -14.88 8.70 24.42
N ALA A 25 -13.90 8.07 25.08
CA ALA A 25 -13.55 6.68 24.84
C ALA A 25 -14.73 5.70 25.02
N SER A 26 -15.67 6.00 25.90
CA SER A 26 -16.88 5.20 26.11
C SER A 26 -17.80 5.13 24.88
N TRP A 27 -17.66 6.05 23.92
CA TRP A 27 -18.46 6.10 22.68
C TRP A 27 -17.76 5.40 21.51
N LEU A 28 -16.47 5.06 21.65
CA LEU A 28 -15.66 4.40 20.60
C LEU A 28 -15.98 2.91 20.52
N THR A 29 -17.22 2.59 20.18
CA THR A 29 -17.65 1.22 19.88
C THR A 29 -17.00 0.71 18.59
N ILE A 30 -16.89 -0.62 18.46
CA ILE A 30 -16.32 -1.26 17.26
C ILE A 30 -17.01 -0.76 15.97
N PRO A 31 -18.36 -0.74 15.86
CA PRO A 31 -19.02 -0.27 14.64
C PRO A 31 -18.71 1.19 14.31
N TRP A 32 -18.61 2.06 15.33
CA TRP A 32 -18.32 3.48 15.15
C TRP A 32 -16.90 3.70 14.63
N VAL A 33 -15.91 3.05 15.26
CA VAL A 33 -14.52 3.13 14.82
C VAL A 33 -14.38 2.55 13.40
N MET A 34 -15.04 1.44 13.09
CA MET A 34 -15.03 0.87 11.74
C MET A 34 -15.66 1.82 10.70
N ALA A 35 -16.76 2.50 11.03
CA ALA A 35 -17.37 3.49 10.14
C ALA A 35 -16.42 4.67 9.88
N ALA A 36 -15.79 5.21 10.93
CA ALA A 36 -14.80 6.28 10.80
C ALA A 36 -13.59 5.85 9.95
N GLN A 37 -13.08 4.62 10.15
CA GLN A 37 -11.98 4.06 9.35
C GLN A 37 -12.38 3.85 7.88
N ALA A 38 -13.59 3.35 7.60
CA ALA A 38 -14.10 3.20 6.25
C ALA A 38 -14.19 4.55 5.53
N MET A 39 -14.72 5.56 6.21
CA MET A 39 -14.80 6.92 5.68
C MET A 39 -13.41 7.53 5.43
N SER A 40 -12.47 7.35 6.35
CA SER A 40 -11.08 7.77 6.16
C SER A 40 -10.42 7.04 4.97
N GLY A 41 -10.77 5.77 4.74
CA GLY A 41 -10.36 5.01 3.56
C GLY A 41 -10.81 5.65 2.26
N ILE A 42 -12.09 6.03 2.16
CA ILE A 42 -12.66 6.72 0.99
C ILE A 42 -11.98 8.08 0.80
N ALA A 43 -11.89 8.88 1.86
CA ALA A 43 -11.25 10.19 1.86
C ALA A 43 -9.81 10.14 1.30
N LYS A 44 -9.04 9.16 1.75
CA LYS A 44 -7.67 8.92 1.30
C LYS A 44 -7.60 8.57 -0.19
N ASP A 45 -8.49 7.73 -0.70
CA ASP A 45 -8.47 7.35 -2.11
C ASP A 45 -8.87 8.50 -3.03
N LEU A 46 -9.80 9.36 -2.61
CA LEU A 46 -10.12 10.62 -3.29
C LEU A 46 -8.89 11.54 -3.41
N ASN A 47 -8.08 11.66 -2.35
CA ASN A 47 -6.84 12.44 -2.35
C ASN A 47 -5.69 11.80 -3.15
N LYS A 48 -5.67 10.47 -3.28
CA LYS A 48 -4.58 9.72 -3.92
C LYS A 48 -4.66 9.71 -5.46
N MET A 49 -5.87 9.74 -6.03
CA MET A 49 -6.09 9.70 -7.48
C MET A 49 -5.54 10.95 -8.20
N SER A 50 -5.49 12.09 -7.51
CA SER A 50 -5.04 13.36 -8.07
C SER A 50 -3.54 13.43 -8.37
N ALA A 51 -2.71 12.91 -7.47
CA ALA A 51 -1.25 13.10 -7.55
C ALA A 51 -0.53 12.20 -8.58
N LYS A 52 -1.09 11.03 -8.92
CA LYS A 52 -0.37 10.02 -9.72
C LYS A 52 -0.50 10.21 -11.23
N SER A 53 -1.63 10.74 -11.70
CA SER A 53 -1.87 11.00 -13.13
C SER A 53 -0.94 12.09 -13.68
N ALA A 54 -0.55 13.05 -12.83
CA ALA A 54 0.35 14.14 -13.18
C ALA A 54 1.78 13.67 -13.58
N ILE A 55 2.25 12.52 -13.11
CA ILE A 55 3.60 12.04 -13.47
C ILE A 55 3.67 11.57 -14.92
N LYS A 56 2.61 10.97 -15.46
CA LYS A 56 2.60 10.49 -16.85
C LYS A 56 2.58 11.65 -17.85
N THR A 57 2.01 12.80 -17.48
CA THR A 57 2.08 14.02 -18.28
C THR A 57 3.45 14.70 -18.25
N LEU A 58 4.31 14.39 -17.26
CA LEU A 58 5.61 15.02 -17.08
C LEU A 58 6.78 14.26 -17.74
N VAL A 59 6.58 13.00 -18.14
CA VAL A 59 7.63 12.17 -18.74
C VAL A 59 7.20 11.69 -20.13
N PRO A 60 7.92 12.07 -21.20
CA PRO A 60 7.68 11.58 -22.56
C PRO A 60 7.69 10.04 -22.67
N ASP A 61 6.84 9.48 -23.55
CA ASP A 61 6.63 8.02 -23.70
C ASP A 61 7.89 7.25 -24.15
N ASP A 62 8.86 7.92 -24.78
CA ASP A 62 10.15 7.37 -25.23
C ASP A 62 11.15 7.16 -24.09
N ARG A 63 10.87 7.65 -22.87
CA ARG A 63 11.80 7.58 -21.72
C ARG A 63 11.31 6.65 -20.59
N GLN A 64 10.97 5.40 -20.93
CA GLN A 64 10.48 4.38 -19.98
C GLN A 64 11.41 4.15 -18.77
N GLY A 65 12.74 4.21 -18.96
CA GLY A 65 13.70 4.11 -17.86
C GLY A 65 13.68 5.31 -16.90
N ALA A 66 13.37 6.52 -17.39
CA ALA A 66 13.17 7.70 -16.54
C ALA A 66 11.85 7.60 -15.78
N LEU A 67 10.79 7.15 -16.44
CA LEU A 67 9.48 6.89 -15.84
C LEU A 67 9.59 5.92 -14.67
N TYR A 68 10.28 4.78 -14.82
CA TYR A 68 10.45 3.82 -13.73
C TYR A 68 11.16 4.44 -12.52
N LYS A 69 12.23 5.21 -12.74
CA LYS A 69 12.96 5.90 -11.65
C LYS A 69 12.04 6.85 -10.88
N TRP A 70 11.26 7.67 -11.57
CA TRP A 70 10.37 8.63 -10.91
C TRP A 70 9.22 7.95 -10.17
N VAL A 71 8.62 6.91 -10.76
CA VAL A 71 7.56 6.11 -10.09
C VAL A 71 8.10 5.44 -8.83
N ALA A 72 9.31 4.88 -8.89
CA ALA A 72 9.96 4.23 -7.76
C ALA A 72 10.30 5.24 -6.64
N ILE A 73 10.94 6.36 -6.97
CA ILE A 73 11.27 7.42 -6.00
C ILE A 73 10.00 7.95 -5.34
N LEU A 74 8.97 8.33 -6.11
CA LEU A 74 7.74 8.86 -5.53
C LEU A 74 7.07 7.84 -4.59
N THR A 75 7.01 6.57 -5.01
CA THR A 75 6.34 5.54 -4.21
C THR A 75 7.16 5.20 -2.96
N GLY A 76 8.48 5.18 -3.06
CA GLY A 76 9.39 5.00 -1.94
C GLY A 76 9.29 6.14 -0.92
N SER A 77 9.42 7.39 -1.37
CA SER A 77 9.30 8.58 -0.52
C SER A 77 7.96 8.64 0.20
N LYS A 78 6.85 8.26 -0.47
CA LYS A 78 5.54 8.17 0.16
C LYS A 78 5.52 7.18 1.33
N ASN A 79 6.16 6.03 1.18
CA ASN A 79 6.19 5.02 2.25
C ASN A 79 7.14 5.45 3.38
N ALA A 80 8.27 6.09 3.06
CA ALA A 80 9.15 6.66 4.08
C ALA A 80 8.44 7.74 4.92
N LEU A 81 7.68 8.64 4.28
CA LEU A 81 6.85 9.63 4.97
C LEU A 81 5.75 8.97 5.82
N LYS A 82 5.17 7.86 5.36
CA LYS A 82 4.22 7.08 6.18
C LYS A 82 4.89 6.57 7.46
N GLY A 83 6.13 6.08 7.35
CA GLY A 83 6.92 5.64 8.49
C GLY A 83 7.26 6.77 9.47
N ALA A 84 7.69 7.94 8.97
CA ALA A 84 7.86 9.13 9.79
C ALA A 84 6.55 9.57 10.49
N GLY A 85 5.43 9.43 9.78
CA GLY A 85 4.09 9.66 10.33
C GLY A 85 3.73 8.74 11.49
N PHE A 86 4.24 7.50 11.56
CA PHE A 86 4.05 6.64 12.73
C PHE A 86 4.77 7.20 13.96
N PHE A 87 6.00 7.71 13.82
CA PHE A 87 6.71 8.36 14.92
C PHE A 87 6.00 9.62 15.39
N LEU A 88 5.56 10.47 14.46
CA LEU A 88 4.81 11.67 14.81
C LEU A 88 3.47 11.33 15.46
N GLY A 89 2.77 10.31 14.98
CA GLY A 89 1.54 9.81 15.60
C GLY A 89 1.76 9.26 17.00
N GLY A 90 2.85 8.51 17.22
CA GLY A 90 3.25 8.02 18.54
C GLY A 90 3.57 9.17 19.49
N LEU A 91 4.34 10.17 19.04
CA LEU A 91 4.63 11.38 19.80
C LEU A 91 3.35 12.13 20.18
N LEU A 92 2.44 12.34 19.22
CA LEU A 92 1.15 12.99 19.47
C LEU A 92 0.33 12.21 20.50
N LEU A 93 0.29 10.87 20.39
CA LEU A 93 -0.43 10.02 21.33
C LEU A 93 0.16 10.10 22.74
N THR A 94 1.49 10.12 22.87
CA THR A 94 2.18 10.23 24.17
C THR A 94 1.97 11.60 24.82
N VAL A 95 2.02 12.68 24.04
CA VAL A 95 1.95 14.06 24.57
C VAL A 95 0.50 14.53 24.79
N PHE A 96 -0.40 14.23 23.85
CA PHE A 96 -1.76 14.78 23.84
C PHE A 96 -2.86 13.73 24.09
N GLY A 97 -2.50 12.46 24.28
CA GLY A 97 -3.46 11.36 24.33
C GLY A 97 -4.17 11.13 23.00
N PHE A 98 -5.05 10.14 22.94
CA PHE A 98 -5.72 9.75 21.69
C PHE A 98 -6.60 10.87 21.13
N GLN A 99 -7.48 11.46 21.96
CA GLN A 99 -8.40 12.52 21.54
C GLN A 99 -7.64 13.77 21.08
N GLY A 100 -6.63 14.21 21.84
CA GLY A 100 -5.80 15.35 21.46
C GLY A 100 -5.02 15.11 20.18
N ALA A 101 -4.46 13.91 19.98
CA ALA A 101 -3.77 13.54 18.76
C ALA A 101 -4.67 13.62 17.51
N VAL A 102 -5.89 13.06 17.56
CA VAL A 102 -6.81 13.08 16.41
C VAL A 102 -7.34 14.49 16.12
N MET A 103 -7.57 15.33 17.15
CA MET A 103 -7.94 16.73 16.96
C MET A 103 -6.81 17.54 16.33
N ALA A 104 -5.57 17.35 16.77
CA ALA A 104 -4.41 18.02 16.17
C ALA A 104 -4.27 17.69 14.68
N MET A 105 -4.42 16.42 14.31
CA MET A 105 -4.42 15.98 12.90
C MET A 105 -5.57 16.60 12.10
N ALA A 106 -6.77 16.68 12.67
CA ALA A 106 -7.93 17.28 12.03
C ALA A 106 -7.72 18.78 11.77
N SER A 107 -7.15 19.51 12.73
CA SER A 107 -6.83 20.94 12.62
C SER A 107 -5.82 21.22 11.50
N VAL A 108 -4.76 20.41 11.40
CA VAL A 108 -3.78 20.55 10.30
C VAL A 108 -4.45 20.33 8.94
N LEU A 109 -5.28 19.27 8.81
CA LEU A 109 -6.00 19.02 7.57
C LEU A 109 -7.01 20.11 7.23
N PHE A 110 -7.63 20.73 8.24
CA PHE A 110 -8.53 21.86 8.05
C PHE A 110 -7.79 23.09 7.48
N VAL A 111 -6.61 23.41 7.99
CA VAL A 111 -5.75 24.47 7.42
C VAL A 111 -5.38 24.15 5.97
N VAL A 112 -5.02 22.90 5.68
CA VAL A 112 -4.71 22.45 4.30
C VAL A 112 -5.93 22.57 3.38
N LEU A 113 -7.13 22.25 3.87
CA LEU A 113 -8.37 22.40 3.12
C LEU A 113 -8.64 23.88 2.79
N ILE A 114 -8.46 24.79 3.75
CA ILE A 114 -8.59 26.23 3.51
C ILE A 114 -7.58 26.68 2.45
N GLY A 115 -6.29 26.33 2.61
CA GLY A 115 -5.25 26.69 1.65
C GLY A 115 -5.55 26.17 0.24
N SER A 116 -6.05 24.93 0.13
CA SER A 116 -6.47 24.35 -1.15
C SER A 116 -7.65 25.10 -1.78
N LEU A 117 -8.64 25.50 -0.98
CA LEU A 117 -9.79 26.25 -1.48
C LEU A 117 -9.43 27.66 -1.96
N VAL A 118 -8.42 28.28 -1.35
CA VAL A 118 -7.99 29.66 -1.65
C VAL A 118 -6.98 29.71 -2.80
N TRP A 119 -6.01 28.79 -2.84
CA TRP A 119 -4.86 28.87 -3.76
C TRP A 119 -4.92 27.94 -4.96
N LEU A 120 -5.78 26.90 -4.94
CA LEU A 120 -5.79 25.91 -6.00
C LEU A 120 -6.82 26.25 -7.09
N GLU A 121 -6.34 26.50 -8.31
CA GLU A 121 -7.21 26.83 -9.44
C GLU A 121 -8.24 25.72 -9.74
N SER A 122 -9.46 26.13 -10.08
CA SER A 122 -10.61 25.23 -10.29
C SER A 122 -10.48 24.32 -11.53
N ASP A 123 -9.55 24.61 -12.44
CA ASP A 123 -9.43 23.95 -13.74
C ASP A 123 -8.36 22.86 -13.85
N MET A 124 -7.66 22.53 -12.75
CA MET A 124 -6.69 21.43 -12.77
C MET A 124 -7.34 20.07 -13.07
N GLY A 125 -6.93 19.46 -14.18
CA GLY A 125 -7.18 18.06 -14.50
C GLY A 125 -8.61 17.70 -14.90
N LYS A 126 -9.36 18.62 -15.52
CA LYS A 126 -10.67 18.28 -16.12
C LYS A 126 -10.47 17.24 -17.23
N ALA A 127 -10.87 15.99 -16.97
CA ALA A 127 -10.99 14.99 -18.01
C ALA A 127 -12.06 15.42 -19.03
N LYS A 128 -11.72 15.36 -20.33
CA LYS A 128 -12.60 15.78 -21.44
C LYS A 128 -13.85 14.89 -21.59
N SER A 129 -13.90 13.71 -20.94
CA SER A 129 -15.07 12.83 -20.97
C SER A 129 -15.34 12.18 -19.61
N LYS A 130 -16.63 11.95 -19.30
CA LYS A 130 -17.07 11.16 -18.13
C LYS A 130 -17.08 9.68 -18.51
N PRO A 131 -16.24 8.82 -17.92
CA PRO A 131 -16.36 7.38 -18.15
C PRO A 131 -17.66 6.88 -17.52
N LYS A 132 -18.43 6.05 -18.24
CA LYS A 132 -19.65 5.41 -17.71
C LYS A 132 -19.24 4.25 -16.79
N PHE A 133 -19.93 4.12 -15.66
CA PHE A 133 -19.72 3.10 -14.61
C PHE A 133 -19.82 1.63 -15.08
N LYS A 134 -20.22 1.36 -16.34
CA LYS A 134 -20.38 0.01 -16.93
C LYS A 134 -19.06 -0.67 -17.37
N HIS A 135 -17.89 -0.08 -17.12
CA HIS A 135 -16.59 -0.66 -17.48
C HIS A 135 -15.66 -0.77 -16.26
N ILE A 136 -16.07 -1.53 -15.24
CA ILE A 136 -15.22 -1.77 -14.05
C ILE A 136 -13.99 -2.60 -14.42
N PHE A 137 -14.11 -3.55 -15.34
CA PHE A 137 -12.98 -4.35 -15.82
C PHE A 137 -12.20 -3.64 -16.92
N SER A 138 -10.86 -3.73 -16.84
CA SER A 138 -9.98 -3.30 -17.94
C SER A 138 -10.25 -4.15 -19.17
N LYS A 139 -10.29 -3.52 -20.35
CA LYS A 139 -10.38 -4.22 -21.65
C LYS A 139 -9.07 -4.94 -22.01
N SER A 140 -7.96 -4.59 -21.34
CA SER A 140 -6.65 -5.21 -21.54
C SER A 140 -6.46 -6.44 -20.65
N GLY A 141 -6.20 -7.59 -21.29
CA GLY A 141 -5.89 -8.84 -20.61
C GLY A 141 -4.63 -8.76 -19.74
N SER A 142 -3.59 -8.06 -20.18
CA SER A 142 -2.35 -7.90 -19.41
C SER A 142 -2.56 -7.13 -18.11
N ILE A 143 -3.44 -6.11 -18.15
CA ILE A 143 -3.80 -5.32 -16.96
C ILE A 143 -4.66 -6.15 -16.01
N ASN A 144 -5.56 -6.99 -16.53
CA ASN A 144 -6.35 -7.90 -15.70
C ASN A 144 -5.46 -8.91 -14.96
N ILE A 145 -4.50 -9.51 -15.65
CA ILE A 145 -3.51 -10.43 -15.05
C ILE A 145 -2.66 -9.69 -14.01
N LEU A 146 -2.13 -8.52 -14.35
CA LEU A 146 -1.31 -7.71 -13.44
C LEU A 146 -2.09 -7.27 -12.18
N SER A 147 -3.37 -6.94 -12.34
CA SER A 147 -4.26 -6.55 -11.25
C SER A 147 -4.58 -7.73 -10.33
N ALA A 148 -4.85 -8.91 -10.89
CA ALA A 148 -5.05 -10.13 -10.13
C ALA A 148 -3.80 -10.53 -9.34
N ALA A 149 -2.63 -10.54 -9.98
CA ALA A 149 -1.36 -10.78 -9.30
C ALA A 149 -1.12 -9.75 -8.18
N ARG A 150 -1.42 -8.48 -8.43
CA ARG A 150 -1.27 -7.41 -7.43
C ARG A 150 -2.19 -7.59 -6.23
N MET A 151 -3.43 -8.03 -6.45
CA MET A 151 -4.39 -8.31 -5.39
C MET A 151 -3.84 -9.34 -4.41
N PHE A 152 -3.40 -10.51 -4.91
CA PHE A 152 -2.83 -11.55 -4.05
C PHE A 152 -1.50 -11.13 -3.43
N LEU A 153 -0.64 -10.42 -4.16
CA LEU A 153 0.63 -9.91 -3.63
C LEU A 153 0.40 -9.05 -2.37
N PHE A 154 -0.52 -8.09 -2.44
CA PHE A 154 -0.79 -7.22 -1.29
C PHE A 154 -1.63 -7.88 -0.20
N GLY A 155 -2.50 -8.82 -0.58
CA GLY A 155 -3.16 -9.70 0.37
C GLY A 155 -2.14 -10.48 1.19
N ALA A 156 -1.14 -11.09 0.55
CA ALA A 156 -0.15 -11.91 1.22
C ALA A 156 0.57 -11.15 2.33
N ARG A 157 1.05 -9.93 2.05
CA ARG A 157 1.64 -9.08 3.08
C ARG A 157 0.63 -8.78 4.19
N ASP A 158 -0.58 -8.31 3.83
CA ASP A 158 -1.52 -7.79 4.81
C ASP A 158 -2.12 -8.89 5.72
N VAL A 159 -2.14 -10.17 5.27
CA VAL A 159 -2.58 -11.34 6.05
C VAL A 159 -1.78 -11.53 7.35
N TRP A 160 -0.50 -11.19 7.39
CA TRP A 160 0.30 -11.41 8.61
C TRP A 160 0.90 -10.13 9.17
N PHE A 161 1.19 -9.13 8.33
CA PHE A 161 1.88 -7.91 8.76
C PHE A 161 1.00 -6.92 9.52
N VAL A 162 -0.29 -6.80 9.17
CA VAL A 162 -1.11 -5.63 9.60
C VAL A 162 -1.68 -5.80 11.01
N VAL A 163 -2.23 -6.98 11.32
CA VAL A 163 -2.90 -7.24 12.61
C VAL A 163 -2.17 -8.32 13.39
N ALA A 164 -1.94 -9.47 12.77
CA ALA A 164 -1.35 -10.64 13.43
C ALA A 164 0.03 -10.36 14.03
N LEU A 165 0.96 -9.80 13.23
CA LEU A 165 2.33 -9.56 13.66
C LEU A 165 2.44 -8.57 14.84
N PRO A 166 1.86 -7.36 14.82
CA PRO A 166 1.93 -6.45 15.96
C PRO A 166 1.39 -7.05 17.25
N ILE A 167 0.29 -7.81 17.16
CA ILE A 167 -0.28 -8.50 18.32
C ILE A 167 0.67 -9.58 18.81
N TYR A 168 1.22 -10.41 17.93
CA TYR A 168 2.16 -11.47 18.28
C TYR A 168 3.44 -10.93 18.95
N LEU A 169 4.02 -9.84 18.41
CA LEU A 169 5.18 -9.17 19.02
C LEU A 169 4.87 -8.70 20.45
N GLY A 170 3.68 -8.13 20.68
CA GLY A 170 3.28 -7.66 22.00
C GLY A 170 2.90 -8.77 22.97
N SER A 171 2.10 -9.74 22.53
CA SER A 171 1.51 -10.76 23.41
C SER A 171 2.43 -11.96 23.65
N VAL A 172 3.26 -12.33 22.66
CA VAL A 172 4.14 -13.51 22.75
C VAL A 172 5.56 -13.11 23.12
N PHE A 173 6.12 -12.09 22.47
CA PHE A 173 7.49 -11.62 22.79
C PHE A 173 7.53 -10.55 23.88
N GLY A 174 6.37 -10.08 24.37
CA GLY A 174 6.31 -9.08 25.44
C GLY A 174 6.84 -7.70 25.03
N TRP A 175 6.94 -7.41 23.72
CA TRP A 175 7.37 -6.08 23.27
C TRP A 175 6.36 -5.03 23.69
N ASN A 176 6.83 -3.96 24.33
CA ASN A 176 5.95 -2.85 24.69
C ASN A 176 5.46 -2.09 23.43
N HIS A 177 4.43 -1.26 23.59
CA HIS A 177 3.80 -0.53 22.48
C HIS A 177 4.79 0.32 21.67
N SER A 178 5.77 0.95 22.33
CA SER A 178 6.80 1.77 21.68
C SER A 178 7.77 0.93 20.85
N MET A 179 8.15 -0.26 21.31
CA MET A 179 8.99 -1.20 20.56
C MET A 179 8.29 -1.69 19.32
N VAL A 180 7.04 -2.15 19.43
CA VAL A 180 6.23 -2.62 18.29
C VAL A 180 6.02 -1.48 17.28
N GLY A 181 5.57 -0.31 17.74
CA GLY A 181 5.34 0.85 16.88
C GLY A 181 6.61 1.36 16.20
N GLY A 182 7.71 1.46 16.95
CA GLY A 182 9.01 1.90 16.45
C GLY A 182 9.60 0.93 15.42
N PHE A 183 9.54 -0.38 15.69
CA PHE A 183 10.00 -1.40 14.75
C PHE A 183 9.23 -1.34 13.42
N LEU A 184 7.89 -1.29 13.48
CA LEU A 184 7.06 -1.19 12.28
C LEU A 184 7.29 0.12 11.52
N ALA A 185 7.51 1.24 12.23
CA ALA A 185 7.83 2.53 11.62
C ALA A 185 9.16 2.48 10.86
N ILE A 186 10.22 1.98 11.50
CA ILE A 186 11.55 1.79 10.89
C ILE A 186 11.46 0.86 9.70
N TRP A 187 10.75 -0.26 9.84
CA TRP A 187 10.55 -1.21 8.75
C TRP A 187 9.87 -0.55 7.54
N VAL A 188 8.84 0.28 7.76
CA VAL A 188 8.14 0.99 6.68
C VAL A 188 9.05 2.04 6.02
N ILE A 189 9.95 2.69 6.77
CA ILE A 189 10.98 3.59 6.22
C ILE A 189 11.98 2.83 5.35
N ALA A 190 12.55 1.75 5.89
CA ALA A 190 13.50 0.89 5.18
C ALA A 190 12.88 0.32 3.90
N TYR A 191 11.64 -0.15 3.98
CA TYR A 191 10.83 -0.56 2.84
C TYR A 191 10.74 0.55 1.77
N GLY A 192 10.41 1.78 2.18
CA GLY A 192 10.33 2.94 1.28
C GLY A 192 11.66 3.26 0.60
N PHE A 193 12.77 3.16 1.33
CA PHE A 193 14.12 3.35 0.80
C PHE A 193 14.47 2.28 -0.25
N VAL A 194 14.27 0.99 0.08
CA VAL A 194 14.48 -0.14 -0.86
C VAL A 194 13.62 0.05 -2.11
N GLN A 195 12.39 0.54 -1.93
CA GLN A 195 11.49 0.81 -3.03
C GLN A 195 12.03 1.90 -3.99
N GLY A 196 12.63 2.97 -3.45
CA GLY A 196 13.25 4.03 -4.26
C GLY A 196 14.48 3.56 -5.06
N ILE A 197 15.23 2.59 -4.54
CA ILE A 197 16.41 2.04 -5.21
C ILE A 197 16.10 0.85 -6.13
N ALA A 198 14.87 0.32 -6.10
CA ALA A 198 14.43 -0.83 -6.91
C ALA A 198 14.83 -0.75 -8.40
N PRO A 199 14.77 0.41 -9.10
CA PRO A 199 15.23 0.51 -10.48
C PRO A 199 16.70 0.17 -10.69
N ARG A 200 17.57 0.50 -9.72
CA ARG A 200 18.99 0.14 -9.78
C ARG A 200 19.18 -1.38 -9.62
N ILE A 201 18.38 -2.00 -8.76
CA ILE A 201 18.40 -3.44 -8.49
C ILE A 201 17.90 -4.23 -9.71
N THR A 202 16.86 -3.75 -10.39
CA THR A 202 16.21 -4.47 -11.49
C THR A 202 16.66 -4.02 -12.88
N GLY A 203 17.91 -3.58 -13.03
CA GLY A 203 18.55 -3.48 -14.35
C GLY A 203 18.51 -2.12 -15.06
N LYS A 204 18.14 -1.01 -14.40
CA LYS A 204 18.26 0.32 -15.03
C LYS A 204 19.71 0.67 -15.40
N ALA A 205 20.70 0.16 -14.66
CA ALA A 205 22.12 0.36 -14.94
C ALA A 205 22.59 -0.35 -16.22
N GLU A 206 21.85 -1.35 -16.70
CA GLU A 206 22.19 -2.17 -17.88
C GLU A 206 21.29 -1.86 -19.10
N GLY A 207 20.46 -0.81 -19.05
CA GLY A 207 19.52 -0.46 -20.13
C GLY A 207 18.32 -1.41 -20.28
N LYS A 208 18.15 -2.39 -19.38
CA LYS A 208 17.03 -3.34 -19.39
C LYS A 208 15.78 -2.71 -18.79
N VAL A 209 14.68 -2.79 -19.52
CA VAL A 209 13.36 -2.38 -19.03
C VAL A 209 12.69 -3.59 -18.35
N PRO A 210 12.30 -3.51 -17.07
CA PRO A 210 11.68 -4.65 -16.40
C PRO A 210 10.35 -5.02 -17.03
N ASP A 211 10.07 -6.32 -17.11
CA ASP A 211 8.87 -6.88 -17.73
C ASP A 211 8.17 -7.89 -16.79
N GLY A 212 7.23 -8.66 -17.32
CA GLY A 212 6.54 -9.71 -16.58
C GLY A 212 7.47 -10.80 -16.00
N ARG A 213 8.62 -11.07 -16.62
CA ARG A 213 9.59 -12.05 -16.11
C ARG A 213 10.24 -11.56 -14.83
N ALA A 214 10.57 -10.27 -14.75
CA ALA A 214 11.09 -9.69 -13.51
C ALA A 214 10.04 -9.83 -12.38
N ALA A 215 8.79 -9.46 -12.63
CA ALA A 215 7.72 -9.60 -11.64
C ALA A 215 7.54 -11.05 -11.16
N LEU A 216 7.60 -12.02 -12.09
CA LEU A 216 7.55 -13.45 -11.79
C LEU A 216 8.70 -13.91 -10.88
N ILE A 217 9.94 -13.56 -11.20
CA ILE A 217 11.12 -13.97 -10.42
C ILE A 217 11.03 -13.40 -9.00
N TRP A 218 10.72 -12.11 -8.86
CA TRP A 218 10.59 -11.47 -7.56
C TRP A 218 9.39 -11.99 -6.76
N ALA A 219 8.32 -12.45 -7.41
CA ALA A 219 7.21 -13.13 -6.76
C ALA A 219 7.62 -14.52 -6.25
N GLY A 220 8.34 -15.30 -7.06
CA GLY A 220 8.86 -16.60 -6.67
C GLY A 220 9.81 -16.53 -5.47
N LEU A 221 10.72 -15.55 -5.45
CA LEU A 221 11.60 -15.30 -4.31
C LEU A 221 10.81 -14.99 -3.03
N LEU A 222 9.76 -14.17 -3.13
CA LEU A 222 8.86 -13.91 -1.99
C LEU A 222 8.16 -15.17 -1.51
N THR A 223 7.70 -16.03 -2.42
CA THR A 223 7.06 -17.31 -2.08
C THR A 223 8.03 -18.17 -1.26
N VAL A 224 9.27 -18.34 -1.72
CA VAL A 224 10.29 -19.15 -1.02
C VAL A 224 10.60 -18.58 0.36
N VAL A 225 10.87 -17.27 0.46
CA VAL A 225 11.18 -16.62 1.74
C VAL A 225 10.00 -16.74 2.72
N THR A 226 8.77 -16.53 2.25
CA THR A 226 7.59 -16.64 3.11
C THR A 226 7.37 -18.07 3.59
N GLY A 227 7.62 -19.07 2.73
CA GLY A 227 7.55 -20.48 3.11
C GLY A 227 8.58 -20.85 4.18
N ALA A 228 9.81 -20.33 4.06
CA ALA A 228 10.85 -20.53 5.07
C ALA A 228 10.48 -19.89 6.42
N ILE A 229 9.92 -18.67 6.41
CA ILE A 229 9.44 -18.01 7.63
C ILE A 229 8.28 -18.80 8.25
N ALA A 230 7.29 -19.20 7.43
CA ALA A 230 6.14 -19.98 7.88
C ALA A 230 6.58 -21.28 8.54
N TYR A 231 7.49 -22.01 7.90
CA TYR A 231 8.03 -23.25 8.42
C TYR A 231 8.80 -23.04 9.73
N GLY A 232 9.72 -22.05 9.77
CA GLY A 232 10.51 -21.75 10.96
C GLY A 232 9.66 -21.36 12.17
N VAL A 233 8.60 -20.57 11.95
CA VAL A 233 7.65 -20.21 13.00
C VAL A 233 6.80 -21.41 13.43
N GLN A 234 6.38 -22.27 12.49
CA GLN A 234 5.58 -23.46 12.80
C GLN A 234 6.32 -24.48 13.67
N ILE A 235 7.62 -24.67 13.43
CA ILE A 235 8.46 -25.58 14.24
C ILE A 235 9.03 -24.90 15.49
N GLU A 236 8.60 -23.65 15.77
CA GLU A 236 9.05 -22.84 16.91
C GLU A 236 10.58 -22.64 16.98
N TRP A 237 11.25 -22.67 15.83
CA TRP A 237 12.70 -22.49 15.78
C TRP A 237 13.05 -21.01 15.86
N GLN A 238 13.47 -20.56 17.05
CA GLN A 238 13.85 -19.17 17.32
C GLN A 238 12.88 -18.15 16.69
N PRO A 239 11.59 -18.18 17.06
CA PRO A 239 10.54 -17.47 16.34
C PRO A 239 10.79 -15.95 16.28
N GLU A 240 11.38 -15.36 17.31
CA GLU A 240 11.71 -13.92 17.32
C GLU A 240 12.72 -13.56 16.23
N LEU A 241 13.80 -14.35 16.11
CA LEU A 241 14.82 -14.15 15.07
C LEU A 241 14.22 -14.39 13.68
N VAL A 242 13.48 -15.50 13.50
CA VAL A 242 12.84 -15.86 12.22
C VAL A 242 11.88 -14.77 11.77
N ILE A 243 11.07 -14.22 12.67
CA ILE A 243 10.10 -13.17 12.35
C ILE A 243 10.81 -11.86 12.04
N VAL A 244 11.73 -11.40 12.90
CA VAL A 244 12.38 -10.09 12.72
C VAL A 244 13.26 -10.07 11.46
N VAL A 245 14.15 -11.05 11.30
CA VAL A 245 15.04 -11.14 10.13
C VAL A 245 14.25 -11.48 8.88
N GLY A 246 13.33 -12.45 8.99
CA GLY A 246 12.46 -12.84 7.89
C GLY A 246 11.62 -11.68 7.36
N LEU A 247 11.08 -10.84 8.25
CA LEU A 247 10.32 -9.66 7.86
C LEU A 247 11.16 -8.61 7.13
N LEU A 248 12.43 -8.41 7.53
CA LEU A 248 13.35 -7.52 6.82
C LEU A 248 13.64 -8.00 5.40
N ILE A 249 13.94 -9.30 5.25
CA ILE A 249 14.20 -9.93 3.94
C ILE A 249 12.93 -9.87 3.09
N PHE A 250 11.79 -10.29 3.63
CA PHE A 250 10.48 -10.20 2.98
C PHE A 250 10.21 -8.77 2.50
N GLY A 251 10.43 -7.78 3.38
CA GLY A 251 10.21 -6.37 3.06
C GLY A 251 11.04 -5.85 1.91
N ALA A 252 12.33 -6.21 1.88
CA ALA A 252 13.23 -5.80 0.80
C ALA A 252 12.77 -6.37 -0.56
N ILE A 253 12.48 -7.67 -0.62
CA ILE A 253 12.02 -8.34 -1.84
C ILE A 253 10.64 -7.82 -2.26
N PHE A 254 9.75 -7.59 -1.30
CA PHE A 254 8.41 -7.05 -1.54
C PHE A 254 8.46 -5.62 -2.08
N ALA A 255 9.39 -4.80 -1.60
CA ALA A 255 9.57 -3.43 -2.08
C ALA A 255 9.96 -3.39 -3.55
N VAL A 256 10.88 -4.28 -3.96
CA VAL A 256 11.29 -4.40 -5.36
C VAL A 256 10.12 -4.88 -6.22
N ASN A 257 9.46 -5.98 -5.84
CA ASN A 257 8.31 -6.49 -6.59
C ASN A 257 7.17 -5.47 -6.67
N SER A 258 6.91 -4.76 -5.57
CA SER A 258 5.87 -3.74 -5.53
C SER A 258 6.17 -2.57 -6.49
N SER A 259 7.44 -2.20 -6.64
CA SER A 259 7.90 -1.17 -7.60
C SER A 259 7.70 -1.63 -9.04
N LEU A 260 8.05 -2.88 -9.33
CA LEU A 260 7.87 -3.47 -10.66
C LEU A 260 6.43 -3.41 -11.11
N HIS A 261 5.48 -3.89 -10.30
CA HIS A 261 4.07 -3.81 -10.65
C HIS A 261 3.57 -2.36 -10.80
N SER A 262 4.09 -1.41 -10.00
CA SER A 262 3.72 0.00 -10.10
C SER A 262 4.22 0.64 -11.40
N TYR A 263 5.37 0.18 -11.91
CA TYR A 263 5.88 0.56 -13.22
C TYR A 263 5.09 -0.11 -14.35
N LEU A 264 4.87 -1.42 -14.27
CA LEU A 264 4.18 -2.21 -15.29
C LEU A 264 2.77 -1.70 -15.58
N ILE A 265 2.01 -1.27 -14.57
CA ILE A 265 0.66 -0.71 -14.82
C ILE A 265 0.72 0.59 -15.64
N VAL A 266 1.70 1.45 -15.38
CA VAL A 266 1.85 2.72 -16.12
C VAL A 266 2.32 2.46 -17.56
N SER A 267 3.20 1.46 -17.73
CA SER A 267 3.71 1.01 -19.02
C SER A 267 2.65 0.29 -19.87
N TYR A 268 1.82 -0.56 -19.26
CA TYR A 268 0.78 -1.33 -19.96
C TYR A 268 -0.45 -0.49 -20.31
N ALA A 269 -0.77 0.54 -19.51
CA ALA A 269 -1.89 1.42 -19.79
C ALA A 269 -1.58 2.34 -21.01
N LYS A 270 -2.35 2.25 -22.09
CA LYS A 270 -2.17 3.03 -23.33
C LYS A 270 -3.47 3.70 -23.77
N GLY A 271 -3.35 4.82 -24.50
CA GLY A 271 -4.48 5.55 -25.11
C GLY A 271 -5.40 6.27 -24.11
N ASP A 272 -6.63 6.56 -24.52
CA ASP A 272 -7.60 7.35 -23.74
C ASP A 272 -8.14 6.63 -22.48
N GLY A 273 -7.89 5.32 -22.35
CA GLY A 273 -8.38 4.48 -21.24
C GLY A 273 -7.51 4.44 -19.98
N VAL A 274 -6.37 5.14 -19.97
CA VAL A 274 -5.33 5.01 -18.92
C VAL A 274 -5.87 5.21 -17.50
N SER A 275 -6.73 6.22 -17.29
CA SER A 275 -7.28 6.49 -15.95
C SER A 275 -8.15 5.35 -15.43
N MET A 276 -8.90 4.65 -16.31
CA MET A 276 -9.75 3.54 -15.92
C MET A 276 -8.91 2.31 -15.59
N ASP A 277 -7.92 1.99 -16.43
CA ASP A 277 -7.05 0.84 -16.23
C ASP A 277 -6.21 0.95 -14.95
N VAL A 278 -5.63 2.13 -14.72
CA VAL A 278 -4.90 2.43 -13.49
C VAL A 278 -5.84 2.38 -12.28
N GLY A 279 -7.07 2.88 -12.43
CA GLY A 279 -8.12 2.81 -11.41
C GLY A 279 -8.47 1.37 -11.03
N PHE A 280 -8.74 0.51 -12.02
CA PHE A 280 -9.04 -0.91 -11.82
C PHE A 280 -7.91 -1.65 -11.10
N TYR A 281 -6.65 -1.41 -11.52
CA TYR A 281 -5.48 -1.97 -10.86
C TYR A 281 -5.38 -1.57 -9.39
N TYR A 282 -5.62 -0.30 -9.06
CA TYR A 282 -5.59 0.15 -7.67
C TYR A 282 -6.77 -0.36 -6.85
N MET A 283 -7.94 -0.55 -7.47
CA MET A 283 -9.08 -1.21 -6.84
C MET A 283 -8.76 -2.67 -6.49
N ALA A 284 -8.17 -3.43 -7.42
CA ALA A 284 -7.72 -4.80 -7.15
C ALA A 284 -6.68 -4.86 -6.01
N ASN A 285 -5.73 -3.94 -6.01
CA ASN A 285 -4.78 -3.78 -4.91
C ASN A 285 -5.51 -3.48 -3.57
N ALA A 286 -6.51 -2.60 -3.56
CA ALA A 286 -7.28 -2.28 -2.36
C ALA A 286 -8.06 -3.50 -1.85
N MET A 287 -8.69 -4.26 -2.77
CA MET A 287 -9.40 -5.50 -2.45
C MET A 287 -8.46 -6.53 -1.79
N GLY A 288 -7.26 -6.72 -2.35
CA GLY A 288 -6.27 -7.62 -1.77
C GLY A 288 -5.90 -7.24 -0.34
N ARG A 289 -5.71 -5.95 -0.07
CA ARG A 289 -5.40 -5.44 1.27
C ARG A 289 -6.57 -5.61 2.24
N LEU A 290 -7.80 -5.42 1.78
CA LEU A 290 -9.00 -5.65 2.59
C LEU A 290 -9.09 -7.13 2.98
N ILE A 291 -9.02 -8.04 2.01
CA ILE A 291 -9.01 -9.48 2.24
C ILE A 291 -7.89 -9.86 3.22
N GLY A 292 -6.67 -9.37 2.97
CA GLY A 292 -5.54 -9.66 3.84
C GLY A 292 -5.73 -9.16 5.27
N THR A 293 -6.22 -7.94 5.46
CA THR A 293 -6.44 -7.38 6.80
C THR A 293 -7.53 -8.14 7.57
N VAL A 294 -8.63 -8.50 6.91
CA VAL A 294 -9.72 -9.28 7.53
C VAL A 294 -9.23 -10.67 7.90
N LEU A 295 -8.54 -11.36 6.98
CA LEU A 295 -7.95 -12.66 7.24
C LEU A 295 -6.87 -12.59 8.34
N SER A 296 -6.12 -11.49 8.43
CA SER A 296 -5.11 -11.29 9.46
C SER A 296 -5.70 -11.34 10.86
N GLY A 297 -6.81 -10.63 11.09
CA GLY A 297 -7.50 -10.68 12.38
C GLY A 297 -8.14 -12.05 12.63
N TRP A 298 -8.87 -12.57 11.65
CA TRP A 298 -9.64 -13.81 11.82
C TRP A 298 -8.76 -15.05 12.00
N ILE A 299 -7.80 -15.27 11.09
CA ILE A 299 -6.92 -16.45 11.13
C ILE A 299 -6.03 -16.41 12.36
N PHE A 300 -5.50 -15.23 12.72
CA PHE A 300 -4.65 -15.10 13.90
C PHE A 300 -5.40 -15.49 15.18
N GLN A 301 -6.66 -15.09 15.33
CA GLN A 301 -7.46 -15.44 16.50
C GLN A 301 -7.72 -16.95 16.61
N VAL A 302 -7.92 -17.66 15.50
CA VAL A 302 -8.31 -19.08 15.53
C VAL A 302 -7.11 -20.04 15.42
N ALA A 303 -6.02 -19.63 14.77
CA ALA A 303 -4.91 -20.51 14.40
C ALA A 303 -3.51 -19.87 14.52
N GLY A 304 -3.43 -18.63 15.01
CA GLY A 304 -2.16 -17.96 15.30
C GLY A 304 -1.36 -17.48 14.07
N LEU A 305 -0.11 -17.06 14.32
CA LEU A 305 0.73 -16.41 13.31
C LEU A 305 1.23 -17.37 12.22
N ALA A 306 1.55 -18.62 12.58
CA ALA A 306 2.02 -19.62 11.62
C ALA A 306 0.99 -19.86 10.50
N ALA A 307 -0.30 -19.96 10.86
CA ALA A 307 -1.39 -20.10 9.89
C ALA A 307 -1.51 -18.87 8.97
N CYS A 308 -1.35 -17.66 9.51
CA CYS A 308 -1.33 -16.43 8.71
C CYS A 308 -0.18 -16.46 7.68
N LEU A 309 1.00 -16.92 8.07
CA LEU A 309 2.16 -17.04 7.19
C LEU A 309 1.94 -18.09 6.08
N TRP A 310 1.29 -19.21 6.37
CA TRP A 310 0.92 -20.19 5.33
C TRP A 310 -0.12 -19.67 4.34
N VAL A 311 -1.10 -18.89 4.80
CA VAL A 311 -2.04 -18.21 3.89
C VAL A 311 -1.32 -17.15 3.04
N SER A 312 -0.39 -16.40 3.64
CA SER A 312 0.49 -15.49 2.90
C SER A 312 1.30 -16.23 1.82
N PHE A 313 1.88 -17.38 2.15
CA PHE A 313 2.58 -18.25 1.22
C PHE A 313 1.68 -18.67 0.05
N ALA A 314 0.46 -19.13 0.32
CA ALA A 314 -0.50 -19.52 -0.72
C ALA A 314 -0.85 -18.34 -1.65
N PHE A 315 -1.06 -17.14 -1.10
CA PHE A 315 -1.32 -15.94 -1.91
C PHE A 315 -0.11 -15.55 -2.78
N LEU A 316 1.11 -15.71 -2.28
CA LEU A 316 2.31 -15.47 -3.09
C LEU A 316 2.50 -16.53 -4.15
N LEU A 317 2.19 -17.79 -3.86
CA LEU A 317 2.20 -18.86 -4.86
C LEU A 317 1.21 -18.54 -6.00
N LEU A 318 -0.01 -18.10 -5.66
CA LEU A 318 -0.99 -17.63 -6.65
C LEU A 318 -0.45 -16.43 -7.44
N THR A 319 0.17 -15.46 -6.78
CA THR A 319 0.81 -14.30 -7.43
C THR A 319 1.85 -14.75 -8.45
N THR A 320 2.72 -15.69 -8.07
CA THR A 320 3.76 -16.26 -8.91
C THR A 320 3.16 -16.98 -10.12
N ILE A 321 2.17 -17.86 -9.91
CA ILE A 321 1.50 -18.60 -10.99
C ILE A 321 0.79 -17.65 -11.97
N ILE A 322 0.05 -16.66 -11.46
CA ILE A 322 -0.63 -15.66 -12.30
C ILE A 322 0.40 -14.86 -13.12
N SER A 323 1.56 -14.54 -12.52
CA SER A 323 2.61 -13.75 -13.16
C SER A 323 3.28 -14.45 -14.35
N ILE A 324 3.14 -15.78 -14.49
CA ILE A 324 3.63 -16.53 -15.67
C ILE A 324 2.98 -16.00 -16.96
N LYS A 325 1.73 -15.54 -16.88
CA LYS A 325 0.97 -15.01 -18.02
C LYS A 325 1.23 -13.53 -18.32
N LEU A 326 2.10 -12.86 -17.55
CA LEU A 326 2.41 -11.45 -17.81
C LEU A 326 3.22 -11.31 -19.11
N PRO A 327 2.96 -10.25 -19.92
CA PRO A 327 3.75 -9.96 -21.09
C PRO A 327 5.23 -9.80 -20.76
N LYS A 328 6.07 -10.48 -21.54
CA LYS A 328 7.53 -10.34 -21.52
C LYS A 328 7.92 -9.31 -22.58
N ALA A 329 9.01 -8.59 -22.36
CA ALA A 329 9.58 -7.75 -23.41
C ALA A 329 10.02 -8.66 -24.57
N ALA A 330 9.69 -8.26 -25.79
CA ALA A 330 10.14 -8.94 -27.01
C ALA A 330 11.64 -8.71 -27.23
#